data_AF-X1MEM0-F1
#
_entry.id   AF-X1MEM0-F1
#
_cell.length_a   1.000
_cell.length_b   1.000
_cell.length_c   1.000
_cell.angle_alpha   90.00
_cell.angle_beta   90.00
_cell.angle_gamma   90.00
#
_symmetry.space_group_name_H-M   'P 1'
#
loop_
_entity.id
_entity.type
_entity.pdbx_description
1 polymer ?
#
loop_
_entity_poly.entity_id
_entity_poly.type
_entity_poly.pdbx_seq_one_letter_code
_entity_poly.pdbx_strand_id
1 'polypeptide(L)'
;MKSIVSAGRGGSGKTSFIALLAKYLRPKNSLLLIDADPDENLAEMIGVNLEKEKIKTISSVLFDIQKGEVPEELKSLPRPNQIEYMFHTCLYEGTGFDLFSLGTKWTVGCYCQPNNILKSIIPKLSINYDYTLIDSPAGLEHLN
;
A
#
# COMPACT_ATOMS: atom_id res chain seq x y z
N MET A 1 2.14 18.02 4.50
CA MET A 1 2.38 16.72 3.85
C MET A 1 3.25 16.92 2.63
N LYS A 2 4.38 16.22 2.53
CA LYS A 2 5.21 16.19 1.32
C LYS A 2 5.15 14.78 0.73
N SER A 3 4.62 14.65 -0.47
CA SER A 3 4.55 13.37 -1.18
C SER A 3 5.63 13.31 -2.25
N ILE A 4 6.35 12.20 -2.32
CA ILE A 4 7.35 11.92 -3.35
C ILE A 4 6.89 10.66 -4.07
N VAL A 5 6.62 10.79 -5.35
CA VAL A 5 6.20 9.70 -6.22
C VAL A 5 7.35 9.37 -7.16
N SER A 6 7.72 8.10 -7.23
CA SER A 6 8.63 7.58 -8.24
C SER A 6 7.83 6.77 -9.26
N ALA A 7 7.80 7.25 -10.50
CA ALA A 7 7.08 6.62 -11.62
C ALA A 7 7.96 6.60 -12.88
N GLY A 8 7.84 5.57 -13.71
CA GLY A 8 8.72 5.36 -14.85
C GLY A 8 8.67 3.94 -15.42
N ARG A 9 9.39 3.71 -16.51
CA ARG A 9 9.44 2.39 -17.18
C ARG A 9 10.06 1.32 -16.28
N GLY A 10 9.75 0.06 -16.57
CA GLY A 10 10.42 -1.09 -15.93
C GLY A 10 11.95 -0.97 -16.02
N GLY A 11 12.65 -1.26 -14.93
CA GLY A 11 14.11 -1.19 -14.85
C GLY A 11 14.70 0.21 -14.66
N SER A 12 13.90 1.28 -14.54
CA SER A 12 14.44 2.64 -14.32
C SER A 12 14.91 2.94 -12.89
N GLY A 13 14.90 1.95 -12.00
CA GLY A 13 15.37 2.09 -10.61
C GLY A 13 14.39 2.74 -9.63
N LYS A 14 13.08 2.74 -9.91
CA LYS A 14 12.04 3.43 -9.12
C LYS A 14 11.97 2.95 -7.67
N THR A 15 11.78 1.64 -7.49
CA THR A 15 11.73 0.97 -6.19
C THR A 15 13.03 1.18 -5.42
N SER A 16 14.17 1.05 -6.11
CA SER A 16 15.48 1.28 -5.50
C SER A 16 15.65 2.72 -5.02
N PHE A 17 15.19 3.70 -5.80
CA PHE A 17 15.19 5.11 -5.41
C PHE A 17 14.35 5.35 -4.15
N ILE A 18 13.12 4.81 -4.12
CA ILE A 18 12.23 4.93 -2.94
C ILE A 18 12.84 4.23 -1.72
N ALA A 19 13.36 3.01 -1.86
CA ALA A 19 13.99 2.26 -0.78
C ALA A 19 15.22 2.98 -0.20
N LEU A 20 16.08 3.54 -1.06
CA LEU A 20 17.24 4.33 -0.62
C LEU A 20 16.81 5.63 0.06
N LEU A 21 15.79 6.30 -0.48
CA LEU A 21 15.25 7.52 0.11
C LEU A 21 14.66 7.27 1.49
N ALA A 22 13.92 6.17 1.68
CA ALA A 22 13.39 5.75 2.97
C ALA A 22 14.52 5.52 3.99
N LYS A 23 15.62 4.88 3.57
CA LYS A 23 16.80 4.64 4.42
C LYS A 23 17.60 5.91 4.72
N TYR A 24 17.53 6.92 3.85
CA TYR A 24 18.27 8.18 4.00
C TYR A 24 17.52 9.21 4.84
N LEU A 25 16.20 9.34 4.65
CA LEU A 25 15.40 10.32 5.36
C LEU A 25 15.41 10.06 6.87
N ARG A 26 15.40 11.15 7.64
CA ARG A 26 15.29 11.15 9.10
C ARG A 26 14.09 12.03 9.47
N PRO A 27 12.86 11.53 9.29
CA PRO A 27 11.66 12.27 9.71
C PRO A 27 11.68 12.51 11.23
N LYS A 28 10.93 13.51 11.69
CA LYS A 28 10.67 13.72 13.12
C LYS A 28 9.59 12.75 13.61
N ASN A 29 8.60 12.49 12.75
CA ASN A 29 7.57 11.46 12.92
C ASN A 29 7.97 10.21 12.12
N SER A 30 7.01 9.53 11.50
CA SER A 30 7.26 8.36 10.65
C SER A 30 7.20 8.73 9.15
N LEU A 31 7.79 7.87 8.30
CA LEU A 31 7.53 7.86 6.86
C LEU A 31 6.30 6.98 6.57
N LEU A 32 5.51 7.35 5.57
CA LEU A 32 4.55 6.42 4.96
C LEU A 32 5.11 5.94 3.63
N LEU A 33 5.29 4.63 3.49
CA LEU A 33 5.68 3.98 2.24
C LEU A 33 4.46 3.33 1.60
N ILE A 34 4.30 3.50 0.29
CA ILE A 34 3.24 2.86 -0.48
C ILE A 34 3.88 2.19 -1.68
N ASP A 35 3.80 0.86 -1.71
CA ASP A 35 4.14 0.06 -2.87
C ASP A 35 2.89 -0.12 -3.74
N ALA A 36 2.80 0.63 -4.83
CA ALA A 36 1.73 0.51 -5.82
C ALA A 36 2.20 -0.21 -7.09
N ASP A 37 3.46 -0.64 -7.16
CA ASP A 37 3.99 -1.42 -8.27
C ASP A 37 3.57 -2.89 -8.08
N PRO A 38 2.88 -3.53 -9.04
CA PRO A 38 2.43 -4.92 -8.91
C PRO A 38 3.56 -5.94 -8.75
N ASP A 39 4.81 -5.56 -8.96
CA ASP A 39 5.98 -6.42 -8.74
C ASP A 39 6.35 -6.57 -7.24
N GLU A 40 5.78 -5.74 -6.34
CA GLU A 40 5.85 -5.87 -4.86
C GLU A 40 7.26 -5.90 -4.23
N ASN A 41 8.23 -5.25 -4.86
CA ASN A 41 9.62 -5.34 -4.43
C ASN A 41 10.01 -4.39 -3.29
N LEU A 42 9.19 -3.39 -2.95
CA LEU A 42 9.62 -2.33 -2.03
C LEU A 42 9.86 -2.87 -0.62
N ALA A 43 8.96 -3.72 -0.12
CA ALA A 43 9.03 -4.29 1.22
C ALA A 43 10.34 -5.04 1.46
N GLU A 44 10.72 -5.93 0.54
CA GLU A 44 11.96 -6.70 0.63
C GLU A 44 13.19 -5.77 0.58
N MET A 45 13.19 -4.77 -0.31
CA MET A 45 14.30 -3.83 -0.45
C MET A 45 14.56 -2.99 0.82
N ILE A 46 13.53 -2.73 1.63
CA ILE A 46 13.66 -2.06 2.93
C ILE A 46 13.83 -3.03 4.11
N GLY A 47 13.91 -4.33 3.85
CA GLY A 47 14.18 -5.37 4.85
C GLY A 47 12.95 -5.88 5.60
N VAL A 48 11.76 -5.72 5.02
CA VAL A 48 10.49 -6.18 5.59
C VAL A 48 10.04 -7.45 4.88
N ASN A 49 9.67 -8.46 5.66
CA ASN A 49 9.02 -9.66 5.15
C ASN A 49 7.54 -9.64 5.58
N LEU A 50 6.66 -9.20 4.67
CA LEU A 50 5.24 -9.01 4.98
C LEU A 50 4.55 -10.30 5.41
N GLU A 51 4.91 -11.45 4.85
CA GLU A 51 4.35 -12.75 5.23
C GLU A 51 4.69 -13.11 6.69
N LYS A 52 5.95 -12.94 7.08
CA LYS A 52 6.41 -13.20 8.45
C LYS A 52 5.73 -12.29 9.46
N GLU A 53 5.52 -11.04 9.08
CA GLU A 53 4.81 -10.02 9.88
C GLU A 53 3.27 -10.18 9.80
N LYS A 54 2.77 -11.14 9.00
CA LYS A 54 1.35 -11.41 8.76
C LYS A 54 0.57 -10.20 8.23
N ILE A 55 1.25 -9.36 7.45
CA ILE A 55 0.65 -8.19 6.81
C ILE A 55 0.10 -8.60 5.45
N LYS A 56 -1.18 -8.30 5.23
CA LYS A 56 -1.86 -8.57 3.96
C LYS A 56 -1.61 -7.43 2.97
N THR A 57 -1.68 -7.74 1.68
CA THR A 57 -1.72 -6.71 0.65
C THR A 57 -3.16 -6.22 0.47
N ILE A 58 -3.33 -5.00 -0.02
CA ILE A 58 -4.66 -4.44 -0.28
C ILE A 58 -5.46 -5.32 -1.26
N SER A 59 -4.81 -5.82 -2.31
CA SER A 59 -5.45 -6.71 -3.28
C SER A 59 -5.88 -8.03 -2.66
N SER A 60 -5.09 -8.59 -1.74
CA SER A 60 -5.47 -9.82 -1.02
C SER A 60 -6.70 -9.62 -0.12
N VAL A 61 -6.76 -8.52 0.64
CA VAL A 61 -7.93 -8.20 1.48
C VAL A 61 -9.20 -8.00 0.64
N LEU A 62 -9.09 -7.27 -0.48
CA LEU A 62 -10.23 -7.07 -1.37
C LEU A 62 -10.71 -8.38 -2.00
N PHE A 63 -9.80 -9.29 -2.31
CA PHE A 63 -10.13 -10.63 -2.80
C PHE A 63 -10.86 -11.45 -1.73
N ASP A 64 -10.37 -11.46 -0.49
CA ASP A 64 -11.00 -12.16 0.63
C ASP A 64 -12.44 -11.66 0.85
N ILE A 65 -12.65 -10.34 0.86
CA ILE A 65 -13.98 -9.73 0.98
C ILE A 65 -14.90 -10.15 -0.18
N GLN A 66 -14.38 -10.20 -1.40
CA GLN A 66 -15.14 -10.63 -2.57
C GLN A 66 -15.55 -12.11 -2.47
N LYS A 67 -14.70 -12.96 -1.89
CA LYS A 67 -14.99 -14.38 -1.63
C LYS A 67 -15.87 -14.60 -0.41
N GLY A 68 -16.15 -13.57 0.39
CA GLY A 68 -16.85 -13.69 1.66
C GLY A 68 -15.98 -14.31 2.77
N GLU A 69 -14.66 -14.34 2.56
CA GLU A 69 -13.64 -14.79 3.50
C GLU A 69 -13.30 -13.68 4.50
N VAL A 70 -14.32 -13.18 5.18
CA VAL A 70 -14.21 -12.17 6.24
C VAL A 70 -14.52 -12.82 7.59
N PRO A 71 -13.95 -12.32 8.71
CA PRO A 71 -14.33 -12.74 10.05
C PRO A 71 -15.86 -12.72 10.23
N GLU A 72 -16.41 -13.70 10.96
CA GLU A 72 -17.87 -13.85 11.10
C GLU A 72 -18.55 -12.59 11.65
N GLU A 73 -17.87 -11.91 12.58
CA GLU A 73 -18.30 -10.64 13.17
C GLU A 73 -18.56 -9.56 12.12
N LEU A 74 -17.81 -9.58 11.01
CA LEU A 74 -17.90 -8.58 9.95
C LEU A 74 -18.90 -8.93 8.86
N LYS A 75 -19.35 -10.20 8.76
CA LYS A 75 -20.26 -10.63 7.66
C LYS A 75 -21.59 -9.90 7.66
N SER A 76 -22.06 -9.48 8.83
CA SER A 76 -23.29 -8.70 9.00
C SER A 76 -23.13 -7.22 8.63
N LEU A 77 -21.89 -6.72 8.53
CA LEU A 77 -21.63 -5.31 8.24
C LEU A 77 -21.75 -5.02 6.73
N PRO A 78 -22.12 -3.79 6.36
CA PRO A 78 -22.01 -3.34 4.98
C PRO A 78 -20.58 -3.47 4.44
N ARG A 79 -20.43 -3.73 3.14
CA ARG A 79 -19.11 -3.88 2.50
C ARG A 79 -18.11 -2.76 2.81
N PRO A 80 -18.48 -1.46 2.81
CA PRO A 80 -17.53 -0.40 3.16
C PRO A 80 -16.90 -0.55 4.55
N ASN A 81 -17.69 -1.00 5.54
CA ASN A 81 -17.23 -1.24 6.90
C ASN A 81 -16.33 -2.48 7.00
N GLN A 82 -16.64 -3.54 6.23
CA GLN A 82 -15.76 -4.71 6.13
C GLN A 82 -14.39 -4.32 5.56
N ILE A 83 -14.40 -3.51 4.49
CA ILE A 83 -13.18 -2.98 3.88
C ILE A 83 -12.39 -2.17 4.90
N GLU A 84 -13.02 -1.18 5.53
CA GLU A 84 -12.35 -0.33 6.54
C GLU A 84 -11.70 -1.15 7.65
N TYR A 85 -12.43 -2.12 8.21
CA TYR A 85 -11.91 -2.97 9.28
C TYR A 85 -10.73 -3.84 8.81
N MET A 86 -10.87 -4.49 7.65
CA MET A 86 -9.82 -5.36 7.13
C MET A 86 -8.61 -4.58 6.61
N PHE A 87 -8.76 -3.30 6.25
CA PHE A 87 -7.65 -2.45 5.83
C PHE A 87 -6.59 -2.27 6.91
N HIS A 88 -6.95 -2.36 8.20
CA HIS A 88 -5.98 -2.35 9.29
C HIS A 88 -4.98 -3.51 9.20
N THR A 89 -5.37 -4.63 8.59
CA THR A 89 -4.47 -5.79 8.37
C THR A 89 -3.45 -5.57 7.24
N CYS A 90 -3.59 -4.47 6.49
CA CYS A 90 -2.69 -4.12 5.39
C CYS A 90 -1.55 -3.18 5.80
N LEU A 91 -1.57 -2.65 7.02
CA LEU A 91 -0.57 -1.72 7.50
C LEU A 91 0.55 -2.48 8.22
N TYR A 92 1.76 -2.41 7.66
CA TYR A 92 2.96 -2.72 8.42
C TYR A 92 3.37 -1.49 9.23
N GLU A 93 3.47 -1.62 10.54
CA GLU A 93 3.97 -0.58 11.45
C GLU A 93 5.42 -0.89 11.85
N GLY A 94 6.34 -0.01 11.46
CA GLY A 94 7.77 -0.20 11.64
C GLY A 94 8.40 0.89 12.51
N THR A 95 9.67 0.68 12.87
CA THR A 95 10.45 1.75 13.51
C THR A 95 10.92 2.75 12.45
N GLY A 96 10.24 3.89 12.36
CA GLY A 96 10.60 5.03 11.51
C GLY A 96 9.93 5.06 10.13
N PHE A 97 9.22 4.00 9.75
CA PHE A 97 8.32 4.01 8.61
C PHE A 97 7.18 3.01 8.81
N ASP A 98 6.05 3.30 8.18
CA ASP A 98 4.95 2.36 7.98
C ASP A 98 4.82 2.06 6.48
N LEU A 99 4.24 0.92 6.13
CA LEU A 99 4.16 0.45 4.75
C LEU A 99 2.78 -0.14 4.42
N PHE A 100 2.26 0.26 3.26
CA PHE A 100 1.20 -0.45 2.54
C PHE A 100 1.75 -1.06 1.25
N SER A 101 1.36 -2.31 0.97
CA SER A 101 1.56 -2.93 -0.35
C SER A 101 0.22 -3.12 -1.05
N LEU A 102 0.13 -2.72 -2.32
CA LEU A 102 -1.05 -2.91 -3.16
C LEU A 102 -1.29 -4.39 -3.46
N GLY A 103 -0.25 -5.18 -3.66
CA GLY A 103 -0.40 -6.57 -4.08
C GLY A 103 -0.48 -6.77 -5.59
N THR A 104 -0.15 -7.99 -6.02
CA THR A 104 -0.33 -8.47 -7.39
C THR A 104 -1.78 -8.38 -7.87
N LYS A 105 -1.93 -8.11 -9.16
CA LYS A 105 -3.24 -7.96 -9.82
C LYS A 105 -3.85 -9.33 -10.13
N TRP A 106 -5.01 -9.62 -9.56
CA TRP A 106 -5.77 -10.85 -9.84
C TRP A 106 -6.73 -10.67 -11.03
N THR A 107 -6.26 -10.98 -12.25
CA THR A 107 -7.08 -11.20 -13.47
C THR A 107 -8.00 -10.04 -13.93
N VAL A 108 -8.72 -10.25 -15.05
CA VAL A 108 -9.48 -9.22 -15.79
C VAL A 108 -10.86 -8.99 -15.16
N GLY A 109 -11.12 -7.79 -14.64
CA GLY A 109 -12.49 -7.33 -14.31
C GLY A 109 -12.68 -6.57 -12.99
N CYS A 110 -11.72 -6.59 -12.05
CA CYS A 110 -11.85 -5.97 -10.72
C CYS A 110 -11.08 -4.63 -10.55
N TYR A 111 -10.69 -3.97 -11.64
CA TYR A 111 -9.69 -2.89 -11.62
C TYR A 111 -10.16 -1.54 -11.08
N CYS A 112 -11.47 -1.31 -10.92
CA CYS A 112 -11.96 -0.01 -10.51
C CYS A 112 -11.86 0.22 -9.00
N GLN A 113 -11.70 -0.81 -8.17
CA GLN A 113 -11.77 -0.67 -6.70
C GLN A 113 -10.42 -0.39 -6.02
N PRO A 114 -9.34 -1.17 -6.22
CA PRO A 114 -8.12 -1.00 -5.43
C PRO A 114 -7.47 0.38 -5.58
N ASN A 115 -7.35 0.88 -6.81
CA ASN A 115 -6.77 2.21 -7.06
C ASN A 115 -7.65 3.35 -6.58
N ASN A 116 -8.98 3.25 -6.72
CA ASN A 116 -9.88 4.27 -6.20
C ASN A 116 -9.89 4.28 -4.66
N ILE A 117 -9.77 3.09 -4.06
CA ILE A 117 -9.62 2.94 -2.62
C ILE A 117 -8.30 3.57 -2.17
N LEU A 118 -7.17 3.27 -2.84
CA LEU A 118 -5.88 3.94 -2.59
C LEU A 118 -6.01 5.46 -2.69
N LYS A 119 -6.60 6.00 -3.76
CA LYS A 119 -6.84 7.45 -3.91
C LYS A 119 -7.66 8.05 -2.76
N SER A 120 -8.61 7.29 -2.21
CA SER A 120 -9.44 7.76 -1.09
C SER A 120 -8.78 7.62 0.29
N ILE A 121 -7.86 6.65 0.45
CA ILE A 121 -7.26 6.27 1.74
C ILE A 121 -5.89 6.93 1.94
N ILE A 122 -5.04 6.98 0.91
CA ILE A 122 -3.69 7.57 0.99
C ILE A 122 -3.72 8.99 1.56
N PRO A 123 -4.60 9.91 1.11
CA PRO A 123 -4.63 11.27 1.66
C PRO A 123 -4.98 11.31 3.14
N LYS A 124 -5.86 10.42 3.62
CA LYS A 124 -6.28 10.34 5.02
C LYS A 124 -5.15 9.84 5.91
N LEU A 125 -4.47 8.78 5.47
CA LEU A 125 -3.33 8.21 6.20
C LEU A 125 -2.17 9.20 6.27
N SER A 126 -1.86 9.83 5.15
CA SER A 126 -0.68 10.69 5.00
C SER A 126 -0.68 11.95 5.88
N ILE A 127 -1.80 12.30 6.52
CA ILE A 127 -1.89 13.45 7.45
C ILE A 127 -0.95 13.30 8.64
N ASN A 128 -0.71 12.07 9.09
CA ASN A 128 0.08 11.78 10.29
C ASN A 128 1.58 11.56 10.02
N TYR A 129 2.02 11.74 8.77
CA TYR A 129 3.38 11.44 8.34
C TYR A 129 4.08 12.69 7.80
N ASP A 130 5.39 12.77 8.03
CA ASP A 130 6.20 13.89 7.53
C ASP A 130 6.35 13.81 6.00
N TYR A 131 6.56 12.58 5.51
CA TYR A 131 6.73 12.25 4.11
C TYR A 131 5.93 11.01 3.74
N THR A 132 5.33 11.05 2.56
CA THR A 132 4.75 9.88 1.90
C THR A 132 5.58 9.55 0.67
N LEU A 133 6.21 8.38 0.64
CA LEU A 133 7.01 7.90 -0.49
C LEU A 133 6.21 6.82 -1.23
N ILE A 134 5.99 7.01 -2.52
CA ILE A 134 5.14 6.15 -3.33
C ILE A 134 5.98 5.56 -4.46
N ASP A 135 6.12 4.24 -4.48
CA ASP A 135 6.62 3.50 -5.62
C ASP A 135 5.45 3.18 -6.54
N SER A 136 5.50 3.67 -7.78
CA SER A 136 4.37 3.63 -8.70
C SER A 136 4.80 3.07 -10.05
N PRO A 137 3.94 2.31 -10.75
CA PRO A 137 4.23 1.84 -12.11
C PRO A 137 4.40 3.01 -13.09
N ALA A 138 4.72 2.70 -14.36
CA ALA A 138 4.99 3.70 -15.40
C ALA A 138 3.84 4.69 -15.66
N GLY A 139 2.61 4.33 -15.31
CA GLY A 139 1.41 5.13 -15.48
C GLY A 139 0.97 5.81 -14.17
N LEU A 140 0.83 7.14 -14.21
CA LEU A 140 0.34 7.95 -13.09
C LEU A 140 -1.19 8.00 -13.00
N GLU A 141 -1.92 7.28 -13.86
CA GLU A 141 -3.40 7.24 -13.85
C GLU A 141 -4.01 6.92 -12.47
N HIS A 142 -3.23 6.29 -11.59
CA HIS A 142 -3.63 5.87 -10.25
C HIS A 142 -3.37 6.91 -9.15
N LEU A 143 -2.71 8.05 -9.45
CA LEU A 143 -2.28 9.04 -8.45
C LEU A 143 -2.93 10.43 -8.57
N ASN A 144 -3.78 10.66 -9.57
CA ASN A 144 -4.59 11.87 -9.71
C ASN A 144 -5.95 11.77 -9.01
#